data_AF-A0A947CRD9-F1
#
_entry.id   AF-A0A947CRD9-F1
#
_cell.length_a   1.000
_cell.length_b   1.000
_cell.length_c   1.000
_cell.angle_alpha   90.00
_cell.angle_beta   90.00
_cell.angle_gamma   90.00
#
_symmetry.space_group_name_H-M   'P 1'
#
loop_
_entity.id
_entity.type
_entity.pdbx_description
1 polymer ?
#
loop_
_entity_poly.entity_id
_entity_poly.type
_entity_poly.pdbx_seq_one_letter_code
_entity_poly.pdbx_strand_id
1 'polypeptide(L)' 'AMSTPVFTVDENDPINEVAAKMANTKLGSALVVDSENMVSGIFTVTDGLRALSQAWDD' A
#
# COMPACT_ATOMS: atom_id res chain seq x y z
N ALA A 1 -14.86 -1.76 14.11
CA ALA A 1 -15.27 -0.40 13.71
C ALA A 1 -14.42 0.04 12.53
N MET A 2 -14.95 0.84 11.60
CA MET A 2 -14.16 1.43 10.51
C MET A 2 -13.27 2.56 11.06
N SER A 3 -12.09 2.77 10.45
CA SER A 3 -11.17 3.83 10.81
C SER A 3 -11.21 4.95 9.76
N THR A 4 -11.22 6.20 10.22
CA THR A 4 -11.13 7.41 9.40
C THR A 4 -10.14 8.39 10.03
N PRO A 5 -9.34 9.13 9.24
CA PRO A 5 -9.26 9.09 7.78
C PRO A 5 -8.59 7.79 7.27
N VAL A 6 -9.05 7.30 6.10
CA VAL A 6 -8.43 6.15 5.45
C VAL A 6 -7.10 6.57 4.85
N PHE A 7 -6.07 5.75 5.01
CA PHE A 7 -4.79 6.01 4.37
C PHE A 7 -4.87 5.67 2.87
N THR A 8 -4.65 6.67 2.03
CA THR A 8 -4.64 6.57 0.57
C THR A 8 -3.26 6.88 -0.01
N VAL A 9 -2.95 6.31 -1.17
CA VAL A 9 -1.74 6.52 -1.96
C VAL A 9 -2.11 6.62 -3.44
N ASP A 10 -1.33 7.36 -4.22
CA ASP A 10 -1.48 7.39 -5.68
C ASP A 10 -0.96 6.07 -6.28
N GLU A 11 -1.56 5.61 -7.38
CA GLU A 11 -1.12 4.40 -8.08
C GLU A 11 0.32 4.49 -8.62
N ASN A 12 0.86 5.70 -8.77
CA ASN A 12 2.23 5.96 -9.20
C ASN A 12 3.20 6.22 -8.03
N ASP A 13 2.73 6.16 -6.78
CA ASP A 13 3.61 6.36 -5.62
C ASP A 13 4.69 5.27 -5.55
N PRO A 14 5.96 5.62 -5.28
CA PRO A 14 7.03 4.64 -5.15
C PRO A 14 6.73 3.62 -4.04
N ILE A 15 6.78 2.33 -4.39
CA ILE A 15 6.39 1.25 -3.48
C ILE A 15 7.20 1.23 -2.18
N ASN A 16 8.48 1.64 -2.22
CA ASN A 16 9.34 1.75 -1.06
C ASN A 16 8.89 2.84 -0.07
N GLU A 17 8.38 3.97 -0.58
CA GLU A 17 7.85 5.05 0.26
C GLU A 17 6.53 4.66 0.91
N VAL A 18 5.64 4.05 0.14
CA VAL A 18 4.36 3.50 0.63
C VAL A 18 4.62 2.46 1.73
N ALA A 19 5.48 1.48 1.47
CA ALA A 19 5.81 0.44 2.44
C ALA A 19 6.47 0.99 3.70
N ALA A 20 7.41 1.94 3.57
CA ALA A 20 8.05 2.58 4.72
C ALA A 20 7.05 3.34 5.59
N LYS A 21 6.13 4.09 4.97
CA LYS A 21 5.07 4.81 5.68
C LYS A 21 4.12 3.85 6.39
N MET A 22 3.68 2.78 5.72
CA MET A 22 2.83 1.75 6.33
C MET A 22 3.51 1.10 7.54
N ALA A 23 4.79 0.74 7.43
CA ALA A 23 5.56 0.14 8.52
C ALA A 23 5.70 1.08 9.73
N ASN A 24 6.08 2.34 9.47
CA ASN A 24 6.28 3.34 10.54
C ASN A 24 4.99 3.70 11.28
N THR A 25 3.85 3.62 10.60
CA THR A 25 2.53 3.98 11.14
C THR A 25 1.69 2.77 11.56
N LYS A 26 2.22 1.55 11.43
CA LYS A 26 1.54 0.28 11.72
C LYS A 26 0.22 0.10 10.93
N LEU A 27 0.20 0.57 9.69
CA LEU A 27 -0.94 0.42 8.79
C LEU A 27 -0.84 -0.91 8.03
N GLY A 28 -1.94 -1.66 8.02
CA GLY A 28 -2.01 -2.95 7.32
C GLY A 28 -2.38 -2.86 5.83
N SER A 29 -2.89 -1.71 5.40
CA SER A 29 -3.35 -1.50 4.03
C SER A 29 -3.30 -0.04 3.63
N ALA A 30 -3.10 0.22 2.35
CA ALA A 30 -3.32 1.51 1.69
C ALA A 30 -4.39 1.35 0.61
N LEU A 31 -5.35 2.28 0.56
CA LEU A 31 -6.23 2.41 -0.61
C LEU A 31 -5.45 3.10 -1.72
N VAL A 32 -5.42 2.46 -2.88
CA VAL A 32 -4.77 3.03 -4.07
C VAL A 32 -5.82 3.80 -4.85
N VAL A 33 -5.49 5.04 -5.21
CA VAL A 33 -6.35 5.91 -6.02
C VAL A 33 -5.65 6.28 -7.32
N ASP A 34 -6.44 6.51 -8.37
CA ASP A 34 -5.96 7.05 -9.63
C ASP A 34 -5.87 8.59 -9.61
N SER A 35 -5.46 9.17 -10.75
CA SER A 35 -5.35 10.63 -10.92
C SER A 35 -6.66 11.41 -10.75
N GLU A 36 -7.82 10.73 -10.86
CA GLU A 36 -9.14 11.32 -10.64
C GLU A 36 -9.60 11.16 -9.18
N ASN A 37 -8.74 10.67 -8.28
CA ASN A 37 -9.03 10.29 -6.89
C ASN A 37 -10.08 9.18 -6.76
N MET A 38 -10.25 8.36 -7.80
CA MET A 38 -11.13 7.19 -7.75
C MET A 38 -10.33 5.98 -7.26
N VAL A 39 -10.97 5.12 -6.47
CA VAL A 39 -10.30 3.92 -5.94
C VAL A 39 -9.98 2.96 -7.08
N SER A 40 -8.69 2.74 -7.32
CA SER A 40 -8.19 1.80 -8.32
C SER A 40 -7.82 0.45 -7.70
N GLY A 41 -7.57 0.39 -6.39
CA GLY A 41 -7.27 -0.87 -5.71
C GLY A 41 -6.92 -0.75 -4.24
N ILE A 42 -6.29 -1.82 -3.73
CA ILE A 42 -5.78 -1.92 -2.37
C ILE A 42 -4.39 -2.57 -2.40
N PHE A 43 -3.47 -2.01 -1.62
CA PHE A 43 -2.18 -2.63 -1.35
C PHE A 43 -2.12 -3.03 0.13
N THR A 44 -1.79 -4.29 0.41
CA THR A 44 -1.73 -4.83 1.77
C THR A 44 -0.32 -5.29 2.14
N VAL A 45 -0.07 -5.46 3.44
CA VAL A 45 1.18 -6.10 3.91
C VAL A 45 1.42 -7.47 3.29
N THR A 46 0.36 -8.25 3.02
CA THR A 46 0.49 -9.57 2.38
C THR A 46 0.98 -9.46 0.94
N ASP A 47 0.56 -8.43 0.20
CA ASP A 47 1.04 -8.17 -1.16
C ASP A 47 2.53 -7.80 -1.15
N GLY A 48 2.92 -6.93 -0.22
CA GLY A 48 4.34 -6.57 -0.01
C GLY A 48 5.21 -7.77 0.38
N LEU A 49 4.73 -8.63 1.28
CA LEU A 49 5.45 -9.86 1.66
C LEU A 49 5.55 -10.86 0.50
N ARG A 50 4.51 -10.99 -0.31
CA ARG A 50 4.54 -11.84 -1.52
C ARG A 50 5.58 -11.33 -2.53
N ALA A 51 5.60 -10.02 -2.78
CA ALA A 51 6.60 -9.41 -3.68
C ALA A 51 8.03 -9.60 -3.14
N LEU A 52 8.24 -9.45 -1.83
CA LEU A 52 9.53 -9.69 -1.20
C LEU A 52 9.99 -11.15 -1.32
N SER A 53 9.09 -12.11 -1.10
CA SER A 53 9.40 -13.54 -1.28
C SER A 53 9.85 -13.83 -2.72
N GLN A 54 9.09 -13.34 -3.70
CA GLN A 54 9.40 -13.54 -5.12
C GLN A 54 10.75 -12.94 -5.51
N ALA A 55 11.10 -11.77 -4.97
CA ALA A 55 12.37 -11.11 -5.25
C ALA A 55 13.60 -11.83 -4.65
N TRP A 56 13.42 -12.77 -3.73
CA TRP A 56 14.48 -13.60 -3.16
C TRP A 56 14.53 -15.02 -3.74
N ASP A 57 13.50 -15.43 -4.46
CA ASP A 57 13.44 -16.73 -5.15
C ASP A 57 14.16 -16.70 -6.52
N ASP A 58 14.60 -15.50 -6.98
CA ASP A 58 15.46 -15.24 -8.15
C ASP A 58 16.94 -15.03 -7.76
#